data_AF-A0A934B9E3-F1
#
_entry.id   AF-A0A934B9E3-F1
#
_cell.length_a   1.000
_cell.length_b   1.000
_cell.length_c   1.000
_cell.angle_alpha   90.00
_cell.angle_beta   90.00
_cell.angle_gamma   90.00
#
_symmetry.space_group_name_H-M   'P 1'
#
loop_
_entity.id
_entity.type
_entity.pdbx_description
1 polymer ?
#
loop_
_entity_poly.entity_id
_entity_poly.type
_entity_poly.pdbx_seq_one_letter_code
_entity_poly.pdbx_strand_id
1 'polypeptide(L)'
;MNSTGGNSQAGIVRLTKTAVEAAERGQWDAVAQCYGERGALLAAMQTPVREASDLLKLDEQIRDRVRTVQAVLVSLLGEATATRQRLQGLQQRLGGQPLAVVTVSRKA
;
A
#
# COMPACT_ATOMS: atom_id res chain seq x y z
N MET A 1 -27.60 19.04 -19.24
CA MET A 1 -27.30 17.93 -18.30
C MET A 1 -25.78 17.72 -18.14
N ASN A 2 -24.97 18.79 -18.04
CA ASN A 2 -23.51 18.70 -18.15
C ASN A 2 -22.74 18.77 -16.82
N SER A 3 -23.42 18.99 -15.69
CA SER A 3 -22.77 19.26 -14.40
C SER A 3 -22.25 17.98 -13.72
N THR A 4 -22.89 16.83 -13.94
CA THR A 4 -22.50 15.56 -13.29
C THR A 4 -21.17 15.03 -13.80
N GLY A 5 -20.93 15.08 -15.12
CA GLY A 5 -19.66 14.61 -15.71
C GLY A 5 -18.45 15.48 -15.32
N GLY A 6 -18.65 16.80 -15.22
CA GLY A 6 -17.61 17.73 -14.75
C GLY A 6 -17.21 17.48 -13.29
N ASN A 7 -18.19 17.21 -12.42
CA ASN A 7 -17.94 16.91 -11.01
C ASN A 7 -17.19 15.58 -10.82
N SER A 8 -17.54 14.54 -11.60
CA SER A 8 -16.81 13.26 -11.58
C SER A 8 -15.37 13.40 -12.05
N GLN A 9 -15.13 14.19 -13.12
CA GLN A 9 -13.79 14.46 -13.62
C GLN A 9 -12.91 15.12 -12.55
N ALA A 10 -13.41 16.18 -11.89
CA ALA A 10 -12.68 16.86 -10.82
C ALA A 10 -12.47 15.96 -9.60
N GLY A 11 -13.47 15.13 -9.26
CA GLY A 11 -13.38 14.13 -8.19
C GLY A 11 -12.27 13.11 -8.43
N ILE A 12 -12.17 12.57 -9.65
CA ILE A 12 -11.11 11.62 -10.03
C ILE A 12 -9.73 12.24 -9.91
N VAL A 13 -9.54 13.46 -10.43
CA VAL A 13 -8.25 14.17 -10.34
C VAL A 13 -7.86 14.40 -8.87
N ARG A 14 -8.80 14.85 -8.04
CA ARG A 14 -8.58 15.06 -6.61
C ARG A 14 -8.18 13.76 -5.92
N LEU A 15 -8.94 12.69 -6.12
CA LEU A 15 -8.68 11.38 -5.49
C LEU A 15 -7.32 10.82 -5.89
N THR A 16 -6.91 10.96 -7.15
CA THR A 16 -5.57 10.52 -7.59
C THR A 16 -4.47 11.32 -6.89
N LYS A 17 -4.59 12.65 -6.78
CA LYS A 17 -3.62 13.49 -6.07
C LYS A 17 -3.56 13.15 -4.57
N THR A 18 -4.70 13.00 -3.93
CA THR A 18 -4.78 12.59 -2.52
C THR A 18 -4.17 11.19 -2.30
N ALA A 19 -4.35 10.26 -3.25
CA ALA A 19 -3.72 8.95 -3.18
C ALA A 19 -2.18 9.05 -3.26
N VAL A 20 -1.63 9.96 -4.07
CA VAL A 20 -0.19 10.21 -4.12
C VAL A 20 0.31 10.73 -2.76
N GLU A 21 -0.31 11.76 -2.20
CA GLU A 21 0.06 12.30 -0.89
C GLU A 21 -0.05 11.25 0.23
N ALA A 22 -1.08 10.41 0.20
CA ALA A 22 -1.23 9.31 1.14
C ALA A 22 -0.12 8.27 0.98
N ALA A 23 0.21 7.89 -0.25
CA ALA A 23 1.32 6.98 -0.54
C ALA A 23 2.66 7.58 -0.07
N GLU A 24 2.86 8.88 -0.23
CA GLU A 24 4.03 9.60 0.28
C GLU A 24 4.19 9.45 1.80
N ARG A 25 3.08 9.48 2.53
CA ARG A 25 3.07 9.28 3.99
C ARG A 25 3.01 7.81 4.42
N GLY A 26 3.02 6.86 3.48
CA GLY A 26 2.87 5.42 3.78
C GLY A 26 1.48 5.04 4.30
N GLN A 27 0.47 5.87 4.06
CA GLN A 27 -0.92 5.67 4.51
C GLN A 27 -1.68 4.76 3.54
N TRP A 28 -1.31 3.48 3.47
CA TRP A 28 -1.80 2.56 2.45
C TRP A 28 -3.31 2.31 2.48
N ASP A 29 -3.94 2.34 3.66
CA ASP A 29 -5.40 2.24 3.77
C ASP A 29 -6.11 3.43 3.11
N ALA A 30 -5.56 4.65 3.28
CA ALA A 30 -6.08 5.84 2.63
C ALA A 30 -5.87 5.80 1.10
N VAL A 31 -4.76 5.23 0.63
CA VAL A 31 -4.53 4.96 -0.80
C VAL A 31 -5.61 4.01 -1.34
N ALA A 32 -5.88 2.91 -0.63
CA ALA A 32 -6.91 1.95 -1.03
C ALA A 32 -8.31 2.57 -1.06
N GLN A 33 -8.66 3.39 -0.06
CA GLN A 33 -9.91 4.14 -0.04
C GLN A 33 -10.02 5.07 -1.25
N CYS A 34 -8.98 5.84 -1.56
CA CYS A 34 -8.97 6.73 -2.71
C CYS A 34 -9.21 5.97 -4.03
N TYR A 35 -8.56 4.81 -4.22
CA TYR A 35 -8.79 3.97 -5.40
C TYR A 35 -10.21 3.39 -5.44
N GLY A 36 -10.79 3.02 -4.29
CA GLY A 36 -12.17 2.56 -4.20
C GLY A 36 -13.18 3.63 -4.64
N GLU A 37 -13.07 4.82 -4.07
CA GLU A 37 -13.93 5.97 -4.43
C GLU A 37 -13.73 6.38 -5.90
N ARG A 38 -12.49 6.38 -6.38
CA ARG A 38 -12.16 6.73 -7.78
C ARG A 38 -12.73 5.69 -8.75
N GLY A 39 -12.67 4.41 -8.39
CA GLY A 39 -13.29 3.32 -9.15
C GLY A 39 -14.80 3.51 -9.28
N ALA A 40 -15.48 3.90 -8.21
CA ALA A 40 -16.91 4.20 -8.23
C ALA A 40 -17.25 5.38 -9.17
N LEU A 41 -16.46 6.47 -9.12
CA LEU A 41 -16.65 7.60 -10.04
C LEU A 41 -16.42 7.22 -11.49
N LEU A 42 -15.36 6.45 -11.77
CA LEU A 42 -15.05 5.96 -13.11
C LEU A 42 -16.16 5.07 -13.67
N ALA A 43 -16.70 4.16 -12.85
CA ALA A 43 -17.79 3.26 -13.25
C ALA A 43 -19.08 4.03 -13.58
N ALA A 44 -19.32 5.17 -12.95
CA ALA A 44 -20.49 6.02 -13.20
C ALA A 44 -20.33 6.97 -14.39
N MET A 45 -19.12 7.09 -14.97
CA MET A 45 -18.86 8.02 -16.07
C MET A 45 -19.26 7.45 -17.43
N GLN A 46 -19.96 8.26 -18.21
CA GLN A 46 -20.32 7.95 -19.61
C GLN A 46 -19.31 8.51 -20.62
N THR A 47 -18.36 9.32 -20.17
CA THR A 47 -17.35 9.97 -21.01
C THR A 47 -15.95 9.64 -20.52
N PRO A 48 -14.96 9.51 -21.42
CA PRO A 48 -13.57 9.31 -21.02
C PRO A 48 -13.02 10.43 -20.14
N VAL A 49 -12.07 10.09 -19.28
CA VAL A 49 -11.36 11.05 -18.44
C VAL A 49 -10.41 11.88 -19.30
N ARG A 50 -10.59 13.21 -19.30
CA ARG A 50 -9.82 14.13 -20.18
C ARG A 50 -8.30 14.07 -19.94
N GLU A 51 -7.88 13.95 -18.69
CA GLU A 51 -6.48 13.98 -18.26
C GLU A 51 -5.93 12.58 -17.95
N ALA A 52 -6.48 11.53 -18.57
CA ALA A 52 -6.16 10.13 -18.23
C ALA A 52 -4.65 9.83 -18.26
N SER A 53 -3.91 10.36 -19.23
CA SER A 53 -2.46 10.18 -19.33
C SER A 53 -1.70 10.69 -18.10
N ASP A 54 -2.05 11.87 -17.60
CA ASP A 54 -1.33 12.44 -16.46
C ASP A 54 -1.71 11.75 -15.15
N LEU A 55 -2.97 11.30 -15.02
CA LEU A 55 -3.39 10.49 -13.89
C LEU A 55 -2.70 9.11 -13.86
N LEU A 56 -2.48 8.50 -15.02
CA LEU A 56 -1.74 7.24 -15.11
C LEU A 56 -0.28 7.39 -14.67
N LYS A 57 0.37 8.53 -14.96
CA LYS A 57 1.73 8.82 -14.45
C LYS A 57 1.74 8.92 -12.92
N LEU A 58 0.71 9.52 -12.32
CA LEU A 58 0.59 9.56 -10.85
C LEU A 58 0.37 8.16 -10.26
N ASP A 59 -0.44 7.33 -10.92
CA ASP A 59 -0.63 5.94 -10.49
C ASP A 59 0.66 5.12 -10.59
N GLU A 60 1.49 5.39 -11.59
CA GLU A 60 2.81 4.78 -11.73
C GLU A 60 3.75 5.18 -10.59
N GLN A 61 3.74 6.45 -10.17
CA GLN A 61 4.51 6.90 -9.00
C GLN A 61 4.08 6.15 -7.72
N ILE A 62 2.78 5.95 -7.51
CA ILE A 62 2.27 5.17 -6.37
C ILE A 62 2.76 3.72 -6.47
N ARG A 63 2.68 3.11 -7.66
CA ARG A 63 3.14 1.73 -7.90
C ARG A 63 4.62 1.56 -7.59
N ASP A 64 5.46 2.47 -8.05
CA ASP A 64 6.90 2.41 -7.79
C ASP A 64 7.21 2.54 -6.31
N ARG A 65 6.47 3.41 -5.59
CA ARG A 65 6.60 3.51 -4.14
C ARG A 65 6.19 2.24 -3.41
N VAL A 66 5.11 1.59 -3.85
CA VAL A 66 4.70 0.28 -3.31
C VAL A 66 5.81 -0.76 -3.51
N ARG A 67 6.43 -0.80 -4.70
CA ARG A 67 7.56 -1.72 -4.97
C ARG A 67 8.75 -1.45 -4.06
N THR A 68 9.11 -0.18 -3.86
CA THR A 68 10.19 0.21 -2.93
C THR A 68 9.89 -0.27 -1.51
N VAL A 69 8.68 -0.03 -1.01
CA VAL A 69 8.27 -0.45 0.34
C VAL A 69 8.26 -1.97 0.47
N GLN A 70 7.79 -2.69 -0.54
CA GLN A 70 7.85 -4.16 -0.56
C GLN A 70 9.29 -4.68 -0.48
N ALA A 71 10.22 -4.10 -1.23
CA ALA A 71 11.63 -4.48 -1.17
C ALA A 71 12.23 -4.27 0.23
N VAL A 72 11.92 -3.13 0.87
CA VAL A 72 12.34 -2.84 2.25
C VAL A 72 11.75 -3.85 3.23
N LEU A 73 10.45 -4.15 3.15
CA LEU A 73 9.79 -5.13 4.02
C LEU A 73 10.39 -6.52 3.88
N VAL A 74 10.69 -6.96 2.65
CA VAL A 74 11.35 -8.24 2.41
C VAL A 74 12.74 -8.29 3.07
N SER A 75 13.54 -7.21 2.96
CA SER A 75 14.83 -7.12 3.64
C SER A 75 14.67 -7.24 5.15
N LEU A 76 13.78 -6.45 5.75
CA LEU A 76 13.54 -6.45 7.20
C LEU A 76 13.06 -7.81 7.72
N LEU A 77 12.19 -8.50 6.98
CA LEU A 77 11.74 -9.86 7.33
C LEU A 77 12.88 -10.88 7.25
N GLY A 78 13.77 -10.74 6.27
CA GLY A 78 14.99 -11.53 6.15
C GLY A 78 15.93 -11.33 7.34
N GLU A 79 16.20 -10.07 7.70
CA GLU A 79 17.05 -9.70 8.84
C GLU A 79 16.47 -10.20 10.18
N ALA A 80 15.15 -10.03 10.39
CA ALA A 80 14.48 -10.52 11.57
C ALA A 80 14.56 -12.06 11.68
N THR A 81 14.46 -12.76 10.54
CA THR A 81 14.60 -14.23 10.49
C THR A 81 16.01 -14.67 10.80
N ALA A 82 17.02 -14.04 10.20
CA ALA A 82 18.42 -14.32 10.49
C ALA A 82 18.76 -14.05 11.98
N THR A 83 18.22 -12.97 12.54
CA THR A 83 18.41 -12.62 13.96
C THR A 83 17.79 -13.68 14.87
N ARG A 84 16.56 -14.12 14.57
CA ARG A 84 15.88 -15.18 15.32
C ARG A 84 16.68 -16.48 15.29
N GLN A 85 17.20 -16.88 14.13
CA GLN A 85 18.02 -18.09 13.99
C GLN A 85 19.32 -17.99 14.79
N ARG A 86 20.00 -16.83 14.77
CA ARG A 86 21.22 -16.62 15.58
C ARG A 86 20.93 -16.74 17.06
N LEU A 87 19.85 -16.13 17.55
CA LEU A 87 19.44 -16.23 18.96
C LEU A 87 19.12 -17.66 19.37
N GLN A 88 18.38 -18.41 18.53
CA GLN A 88 18.11 -19.83 18.77
C GLN A 88 19.39 -20.66 18.83
N GLY A 89 20.34 -20.42 17.91
CA GLY A 89 21.65 -21.09 17.92
C GLY A 89 22.47 -20.79 19.18
N LEU A 90 22.44 -19.54 19.67
CA LEU A 90 23.09 -19.16 20.92
C LEU A 90 22.45 -19.84 22.13
N GLN A 91 21.11 -19.89 22.20
CA GLN A 91 20.40 -20.56 23.28
C GLN A 91 20.75 -22.05 23.36
N GLN A 92 20.79 -22.74 22.21
CA GLN A 92 21.17 -24.15 22.14
C GLN A 92 22.61 -24.38 22.64
N ARG A 93 23.55 -23.50 22.29
CA ARG A 93 24.96 -23.60 22.72
C ARG A 93 25.15 -23.33 24.20
N LEU A 94 24.32 -22.47 24.79
CA LEU A 94 24.37 -22.11 26.20
C LEU A 94 23.53 -23.06 27.10
N GLY A 95 22.95 -24.12 26.53
CA GLY A 95 22.09 -25.06 27.28
C GLY A 95 20.75 -24.48 27.72
N GLY A 96 20.34 -23.33 27.17
CA GLY A 96 19.06 -22.70 27.47
C GLY A 96 17.90 -23.42 26.78
N GLN A 97 16.82 -23.68 27.52
CA GLN A 97 15.57 -24.20 26.95
C GLN A 97 15.03 -23.23 25.85
N PRO A 98 14.44 -23.73 24.76
CA PRO A 98 13.90 -22.88 23.71
C PRO A 98 12.79 -21.97 24.26
N LEU A 99 12.92 -20.65 24.03
CA LEU A 99 11.84 -19.70 24.30
C LEU A 99 10.63 -20.08 23.42
N ALA A 100 9.51 -20.41 24.07
CA ALA A 100 8.27 -20.82 23.41
C ALA A 100 7.92 -19.87 22.27
N VAL A 101 7.65 -20.44 21.09
CA VAL A 101 7.21 -19.70 19.91
C VAL A 101 5.89 -19.01 20.24
N VAL A 102 5.93 -17.70 20.48
CA VAL A 102 4.72 -16.89 20.62
C VAL A 102 4.07 -16.82 19.24
N THR A 103 3.09 -17.68 19.01
CA THR A 103 2.22 -17.62 17.84
C THR A 103 1.24 -16.48 18.06
N VAL A 104 1.45 -15.35 17.37
CA VAL A 104 0.48 -14.27 17.32
C VAL A 104 -0.71 -14.75 16.49
N SER A 105 -1.74 -15.28 17.15
CA SER A 105 -3.01 -15.59 16.51
C SER A 105 -3.69 -14.29 16.12
N ARG A 106 -3.81 -14.05 14.81
CA ARG A 106 -4.62 -12.97 14.27
C ARG A 106 -6.09 -13.42 14.36
N LYS A 107 -6.87 -12.78 15.23
CA LYS A 107 -8.34 -12.93 15.22
C LYS A 107 -8.85 -12.37 13.88
N ALA A 108 -9.62 -13.19 13.17
CA ALA A 108 -10.42 -12.80 12.02
C ALA A 108 -11.60 -11.93 12.44
#